data_AF-A0A5S5C0M4-F1
#
_entry.id   AF-A0A5S5C0M4-F1
#
_cell.length_a   1.000
_cell.length_b   1.000
_cell.length_c   1.000
_cell.angle_alpha   90.00
_cell.angle_beta   90.00
_cell.angle_gamma   90.00
#
_symmetry.space_group_name_H-M   'P 1'
#
loop_
_entity.id
_entity.type
_entity.pdbx_description
1 polymer ?
#
loop_
_entity_poly.entity_id
_entity_poly.type
_entity_poly.pdbx_seq_one_letter_code
_entity_poly.pdbx_strand_id
1 'polypeptide(L)'
;MYKVDDYRPDEIEFTVESNQVPKVLGEFESDEDARVFMAQNLLSLQTNLNAKRFMDHREIEGLRDEYGNELENELPKLKENHLKKANEAEEAKKLEKEAKEMVNASRNKIEQLAIEVNDRTTDIELDSENTWQVVYNSKLYYYTFIDGKIQLAHVQDIPSYQENDLISSSQKNEKFFENLNKQEKAVNE
;
A
#
# COMPACT_ATOMS: atom_id res chain seq x y z
N MET A 1 -23.75 27.77 -16.86
CA MET A 1 -23.87 29.23 -16.71
C MET A 1 -24.57 29.81 -17.92
N TYR A 2 -25.89 29.61 -17.99
CA TYR A 2 -26.75 30.42 -18.85
C TYR A 2 -26.69 31.87 -18.36
N LYS A 3 -25.70 32.63 -18.84
CA LYS A 3 -25.93 34.06 -19.03
C LYS A 3 -26.82 34.12 -20.25
N VAL A 4 -28.13 34.17 -20.03
CA VAL A 4 -29.03 34.66 -21.06
C VAL A 4 -28.52 36.07 -21.35
N ASP A 5 -27.87 36.23 -22.52
CA ASP A 5 -27.40 37.52 -22.98
C ASP A 5 -28.59 38.49 -22.86
N ASP A 6 -28.41 39.53 -22.04
CA ASP A 6 -29.38 40.59 -21.72
C ASP A 6 -30.43 40.34 -20.61
N TYR A 7 -30.29 39.31 -19.74
CA TYR A 7 -31.16 39.19 -18.57
C TYR A 7 -30.78 40.14 -17.42
N ARG A 8 -31.72 41.03 -17.02
CA ARG A 8 -31.68 41.81 -15.79
C ARG A 8 -32.99 41.60 -15.03
N PRO A 9 -32.95 41.29 -13.71
CA PRO A 9 -34.15 41.20 -12.90
C PRO A 9 -34.94 42.51 -12.89
N ASP A 10 -36.27 42.42 -12.87
CA ASP A 10 -37.15 43.58 -12.81
C ASP A 10 -36.97 44.37 -11.50
N GLU A 11 -36.75 43.66 -10.39
CA GLU A 11 -36.51 44.24 -9.07
C GLU A 11 -35.17 43.74 -8.49
N ILE A 12 -34.34 44.68 -8.02
CA ILE A 12 -33.03 44.36 -7.42
C ILE A 12 -33.07 44.70 -5.92
N GLU A 13 -33.03 43.68 -5.08
CA GLU A 13 -32.92 43.83 -3.62
C GLU A 13 -31.54 43.36 -3.14
N PHE A 14 -30.80 44.24 -2.46
CA PHE A 14 -29.49 43.92 -1.88
C PHE A 14 -29.61 43.23 -0.51
N THR A 15 -28.66 42.34 -0.19
CA THR A 15 -28.68 41.52 1.04
C THR A 15 -28.23 42.28 2.31
N VAL A 16 -28.57 43.57 2.43
CA VAL A 16 -28.06 44.45 3.51
C VAL A 16 -28.92 44.33 4.77
N GLU A 17 -28.28 44.14 5.92
CA GLU A 17 -28.92 43.98 7.25
C GLU A 17 -28.72 45.23 8.15
N SER A 18 -28.88 46.44 7.62
CA SER A 18 -28.82 47.66 8.43
C SER A 18 -30.19 48.29 8.60
N ASN A 19 -30.56 48.56 9.86
CA ASN A 19 -31.78 49.31 10.22
C ASN A 19 -31.47 50.76 10.64
N GLN A 20 -30.20 51.19 10.58
CA GLN A 20 -29.78 52.51 11.03
C GLN A 20 -30.04 53.61 10.00
N VAL A 21 -30.13 53.22 8.73
CA VAL A 21 -30.36 54.13 7.60
C VAL A 21 -31.45 53.53 6.70
N PRO A 22 -32.24 54.38 6.01
CA PRO A 22 -33.24 53.90 5.08
C PRO A 22 -32.59 53.13 3.93
N LYS A 23 -33.26 52.06 3.47
CA LYS A 23 -32.81 51.22 2.34
C LYS A 23 -32.88 51.95 0.99
N VAL A 24 -33.82 52.88 0.85
CA VAL A 24 -34.05 53.66 -0.38
C VAL A 24 -34.05 55.14 0.01
N LEU A 25 -33.26 55.94 -0.70
CA LEU A 25 -33.11 57.38 -0.44
C LEU A 25 -34.04 58.25 -1.30
N GLY A 26 -34.61 57.69 -2.37
CA GLY A 26 -35.54 58.37 -3.28
C GLY A 26 -35.64 57.65 -4.63
N GLU A 27 -36.59 58.07 -5.44
CA GLU A 27 -36.74 57.67 -6.85
C GLU A 27 -36.32 58.86 -7.72
N PHE A 28 -35.50 58.60 -8.73
CA PHE A 28 -34.92 59.62 -9.61
C PHE A 28 -35.09 59.20 -11.06
N GLU A 29 -35.37 60.15 -11.94
CA GLU A 29 -35.57 59.88 -13.38
C GLU A 29 -34.23 59.70 -14.12
N SER A 30 -33.18 60.40 -13.69
CA SER A 30 -31.83 60.32 -14.28
C SER A 30 -30.72 60.09 -13.25
N ASP A 31 -29.57 59.61 -13.73
CA ASP A 31 -28.38 59.44 -12.89
C ASP A 31 -27.76 60.78 -12.48
N GLU A 32 -27.93 61.83 -13.29
CA GLU A 32 -27.50 63.19 -12.98
C GLU A 32 -28.30 63.77 -11.81
N ASP A 33 -29.62 63.60 -11.79
CA ASP A 33 -30.48 64.05 -10.69
C ASP A 33 -30.10 63.38 -9.36
N ALA A 34 -29.81 62.07 -9.41
CA ALA A 34 -29.34 61.33 -8.24
C ALA A 34 -27.97 61.85 -7.74
N ARG A 35 -27.04 62.20 -8.64
CA ARG A 35 -25.74 62.78 -8.26
C ARG A 35 -25.88 64.15 -7.62
N VAL A 36 -26.74 65.01 -8.17
CA VAL A 36 -27.02 66.34 -7.61
C VAL A 36 -27.63 66.21 -6.22
N PHE A 37 -28.61 65.31 -6.04
CA PHE A 37 -29.21 65.02 -4.73
C PHE A 37 -28.15 64.57 -3.72
N MET A 38 -27.27 63.64 -4.09
CA MET A 38 -26.20 63.14 -3.22
C MET A 38 -25.20 64.23 -2.83
N ALA A 39 -24.80 65.11 -3.76
CA ALA A 39 -23.84 66.18 -3.49
C ALA A 39 -24.41 67.34 -2.64
N GLN A 40 -25.71 67.64 -2.80
CA GLN A 40 -26.37 68.70 -2.03
C GLN A 40 -26.70 68.28 -0.60
N ASN A 41 -27.11 67.02 -0.39
CA ASN A 41 -27.62 66.55 0.90
C ASN A 41 -26.57 65.80 1.74
N LEU A 42 -25.55 65.20 1.12
CA LEU A 42 -24.60 64.31 1.79
C LEU A 42 -23.15 64.62 1.38
N LEU A 43 -22.21 64.50 2.32
CA LEU A 43 -20.79 64.45 2.01
C LEU A 43 -20.44 63.03 1.57
N SER A 44 -20.46 62.78 0.25
CA SER A 44 -20.28 61.44 -0.34
C SER A 44 -19.06 61.37 -1.28
N LEU A 45 -18.48 60.17 -1.39
CA LEU A 45 -17.40 59.84 -2.34
C LEU A 45 -17.86 58.71 -3.25
N GLN A 46 -17.65 58.84 -4.55
CA GLN A 46 -17.94 57.79 -5.52
C GLN A 46 -16.89 56.67 -5.41
N THR A 47 -17.34 55.42 -5.35
CA THR A 47 -16.48 54.25 -5.21
C THR A 47 -17.03 53.07 -5.99
N ASN A 48 -16.13 52.16 -6.41
CA ASN A 48 -16.50 50.88 -7.01
C ASN A 48 -16.59 49.83 -5.91
N LEU A 49 -17.74 49.16 -5.80
CA LEU A 49 -17.98 48.12 -4.82
C LEU A 49 -18.78 46.98 -5.44
N ASN A 50 -18.40 45.75 -5.11
CA ASN A 50 -19.19 44.56 -5.42
C ASN A 50 -20.13 44.27 -4.25
N ALA A 51 -21.45 44.38 -4.48
CA ALA A 51 -22.48 44.05 -3.51
C ALA A 51 -23.17 42.74 -3.88
N LYS A 52 -23.77 42.08 -2.87
CA LYS A 52 -24.62 40.91 -3.07
C LYS A 52 -26.08 41.33 -3.09
N ARG A 53 -26.83 40.74 -4.01
CA ARG A 53 -28.29 40.86 -4.11
C ARG A 53 -28.96 39.51 -3.96
N PHE A 54 -30.24 39.53 -3.62
CA PHE A 54 -31.07 38.34 -3.74
C PHE A 54 -31.24 37.99 -5.22
N MET A 55 -31.21 36.69 -5.49
CA MET A 55 -31.54 36.15 -6.80
C MET A 55 -33.05 36.16 -6.98
N ASP A 56 -33.50 36.37 -8.20
CA ASP A 56 -34.92 36.19 -8.51
C ASP A 56 -35.27 34.72 -8.73
N HIS A 57 -36.55 34.46 -8.95
CA HIS A 57 -37.06 33.11 -9.13
C HIS A 57 -36.45 32.39 -10.35
N ARG A 58 -36.27 33.08 -11.47
CA ARG A 58 -35.74 32.47 -12.72
C ARG A 58 -34.28 32.09 -12.57
N GLU A 59 -33.49 32.94 -11.91
CA GLU A 59 -32.08 32.65 -11.61
C GLU A 59 -31.94 31.45 -10.68
N ILE A 60 -32.81 31.37 -9.67
CA ILE A 60 -32.85 30.23 -8.75
C ILE A 60 -33.22 28.96 -9.51
N GLU A 61 -34.26 28.99 -10.35
CA GLU A 61 -34.66 27.83 -11.17
C GLU A 61 -33.57 27.41 -12.14
N GLY A 62 -32.94 28.35 -12.85
CA GLY A 62 -31.83 28.04 -13.74
C GLY A 62 -30.65 27.39 -13.01
N LEU A 63 -30.30 27.88 -11.82
CA LEU A 63 -29.28 27.23 -10.99
C LEU A 63 -29.71 25.84 -10.52
N ARG A 64 -30.99 25.64 -10.21
CA ARG A 64 -31.54 24.33 -9.84
C ARG A 64 -31.46 23.31 -10.95
N ASP A 65 -31.78 23.72 -12.16
CA ASP A 65 -31.67 22.88 -13.34
C ASP A 65 -30.21 22.55 -13.63
N GLU A 66 -29.30 23.53 -13.51
CA GLU A 66 -27.86 23.31 -13.71
C GLU A 66 -27.29 22.31 -12.70
N TYR A 67 -27.51 22.51 -11.39
CA TYR A 67 -26.98 21.56 -10.41
C TYR A 67 -27.71 20.22 -10.43
N GLY A 68 -29.00 20.20 -10.79
CA GLY A 68 -29.80 18.98 -10.96
C GLY A 68 -29.24 18.11 -12.08
N ASN A 69 -28.93 18.71 -13.22
CA ASN A 69 -28.29 18.03 -14.34
C ASN A 69 -26.90 17.48 -13.96
N GLU A 70 -26.10 18.26 -13.25
CA GLU A 70 -24.79 17.79 -12.77
C GLU A 70 -24.93 16.57 -11.84
N LEU A 71 -25.93 16.59 -10.95
CA LEU A 71 -26.17 15.52 -9.98
C LEU A 71 -26.74 14.25 -10.61
N GLU A 72 -27.67 14.38 -11.55
CA GLU A 72 -28.38 13.24 -12.15
C GLU A 72 -27.64 12.63 -13.32
N ASN A 73 -26.91 13.44 -14.11
CA ASN A 73 -26.29 12.97 -15.35
C ASN A 73 -24.77 12.85 -15.24
N GLU A 74 -24.08 13.87 -14.75
CA GLU A 74 -22.62 13.89 -14.79
C GLU A 74 -21.99 13.14 -13.61
N LEU A 75 -22.47 13.37 -12.39
CA LEU A 75 -21.93 12.73 -11.19
C LEU A 75 -21.98 11.19 -11.26
N PRO A 76 -23.06 10.53 -11.73
CA PRO A 76 -23.08 9.07 -11.82
C PRO A 76 -22.07 8.53 -12.84
N LYS A 77 -21.94 9.17 -14.01
CA LYS A 77 -20.94 8.79 -15.02
C LYS A 77 -19.52 8.90 -14.46
N LEU A 78 -19.22 9.99 -13.76
CA LEU A 78 -17.92 10.21 -13.14
C LEU A 78 -17.63 9.18 -12.05
N LYS A 79 -18.61 8.84 -11.22
CA LYS A 79 -18.48 7.77 -10.20
C LYS A 79 -18.22 6.41 -10.83
N GLU A 80 -18.96 6.04 -11.88
CA GLU A 80 -18.76 4.78 -12.59
C GLU A 80 -17.37 4.70 -13.23
N ASN A 81 -16.94 5.78 -13.89
CA ASN A 81 -15.60 5.88 -14.46
C ASN A 81 -14.50 5.77 -13.40
N HIS A 82 -14.68 6.43 -12.26
CA HIS A 82 -13.74 6.31 -11.14
C HIS A 82 -13.65 4.86 -10.64
N LEU A 83 -14.78 4.18 -10.48
CA LEU A 83 -14.81 2.78 -10.04
C LEU A 83 -14.10 1.86 -11.04
N LYS A 84 -14.36 2.02 -12.34
CA LYS A 84 -13.68 1.26 -13.39
C LYS A 84 -12.17 1.45 -13.34
N LYS A 85 -11.71 2.71 -13.24
CA LYS A 85 -10.28 3.03 -13.14
C LYS A 85 -9.64 2.51 -11.86
N ALA A 86 -10.36 2.51 -10.74
CA ALA A 86 -9.89 1.95 -9.49
C ALA A 86 -9.68 0.42 -9.60
N ASN A 87 -10.62 -0.29 -10.23
CA ASN A 87 -10.51 -1.73 -10.46
C ASN A 87 -9.33 -2.06 -11.40
N GLU A 88 -9.19 -1.34 -12.52
CA GLU A 88 -8.04 -1.49 -13.43
C GLU A 88 -6.71 -1.28 -12.69
N ALA A 89 -6.63 -0.31 -11.79
CA ALA A 89 -5.43 -0.06 -10.99
C ALA A 89 -5.15 -1.17 -9.97
N GLU A 90 -6.19 -1.79 -9.39
CA GLU A 90 -6.02 -2.94 -8.50
C GLU A 90 -5.49 -4.17 -9.26
N GLU A 91 -6.03 -4.44 -10.44
CA GLU A 91 -5.54 -5.51 -11.33
C GLU A 91 -4.09 -5.27 -11.72
N ALA A 92 -3.74 -4.03 -12.13
CA ALA A 92 -2.37 -3.67 -12.46
C ALA A 92 -1.40 -3.89 -11.28
N LYS A 93 -1.82 -3.55 -10.04
CA LYS A 93 -1.01 -3.80 -8.84
C LYS A 93 -0.81 -5.30 -8.56
N LYS A 94 -1.83 -6.13 -8.82
CA LYS A 94 -1.69 -7.59 -8.69
C LYS A 94 -0.66 -8.11 -9.68
N LEU A 95 -0.75 -7.70 -10.94
CA LEU A 95 0.21 -8.08 -11.99
C LEU A 95 1.64 -7.59 -11.67
N GLU A 96 1.79 -6.37 -11.17
CA GLU A 96 3.09 -5.86 -10.72
C GLU A 96 3.67 -6.69 -9.58
N LYS A 97 2.84 -7.05 -8.59
CA LYS A 97 3.24 -7.88 -7.46
C LYS A 97 3.71 -9.26 -7.92
N GLU A 98 2.95 -9.91 -8.80
CA GLU A 98 3.32 -11.21 -9.39
C GLU A 98 4.65 -11.12 -10.15
N ALA A 99 4.82 -10.09 -10.99
CA ALA A 99 6.08 -9.85 -11.70
C ALA A 99 7.27 -9.67 -10.74
N LYS A 100 7.06 -8.91 -9.65
CA LYS A 100 8.08 -8.70 -8.62
C LYS A 100 8.43 -9.99 -7.87
N GLU A 101 7.44 -10.82 -7.56
CA GLU A 101 7.65 -12.13 -6.94
C GLU A 101 8.46 -13.06 -7.86
N MET A 102 8.17 -13.09 -9.16
CA MET A 102 8.96 -13.86 -10.13
C MET A 102 10.42 -13.39 -10.22
N VAL A 103 10.66 -12.08 -10.24
CA VAL A 103 12.03 -11.52 -10.24
C VAL A 103 12.78 -11.90 -8.97
N ASN A 104 12.13 -11.78 -7.80
CA ASN A 104 12.73 -12.15 -6.53
C ASN A 104 13.04 -13.65 -6.46
N ALA A 105 12.13 -14.51 -6.92
CA ALA A 105 12.36 -15.95 -7.00
C ALA A 105 13.58 -16.28 -7.87
N SER A 106 13.70 -15.64 -9.03
CA SER A 106 14.89 -15.79 -9.90
C SER A 106 16.16 -15.32 -9.21
N ARG A 107 16.11 -14.19 -8.49
CA ARG A 107 17.27 -13.65 -7.77
C ARG A 107 17.71 -14.58 -6.64
N ASN A 108 16.78 -15.10 -5.86
CA ASN A 108 17.07 -16.05 -4.78
C ASN A 108 17.70 -17.33 -5.35
N LYS A 109 17.21 -17.83 -6.49
CA LYS A 109 17.81 -18.98 -7.17
C LYS A 109 19.25 -18.70 -7.60
N ILE A 110 19.52 -17.51 -8.15
CA ILE A 110 20.88 -17.09 -8.51
C ILE A 110 21.78 -17.06 -7.28
N GLU A 111 21.29 -16.54 -6.15
CA GLU A 111 22.04 -16.49 -4.90
C GLU A 111 22.36 -17.89 -4.36
N GLN A 112 21.39 -18.80 -4.37
CA GLN A 112 21.61 -20.20 -3.99
C GLN A 112 22.68 -20.88 -4.86
N LEU A 113 22.58 -20.73 -6.19
CA LEU A 113 23.57 -21.26 -7.11
C LEU A 113 24.97 -20.65 -6.88
N ALA A 114 25.04 -19.36 -6.55
CA ALA A 114 26.31 -18.71 -6.23
C ALA A 114 26.92 -19.25 -4.93
N ILE A 115 26.09 -19.55 -3.92
CA ILE A 115 26.52 -20.20 -2.68
C ILE A 115 27.06 -21.60 -2.98
N GLU A 116 26.32 -22.43 -3.72
CA GLU A 116 26.77 -23.79 -4.11
C GLU A 116 28.11 -23.76 -4.85
N VAL A 117 28.29 -22.81 -5.78
CA VAL A 117 29.56 -22.65 -6.51
C VAL A 117 30.70 -22.21 -5.59
N ASN A 118 30.45 -21.27 -4.68
CA ASN A 118 31.47 -20.78 -3.75
C ASN A 118 31.89 -21.84 -2.74
N ASP A 119 30.91 -22.55 -2.17
CA ASP A 119 31.13 -23.61 -1.18
C ASP A 119 31.64 -24.89 -1.82
N ARG A 120 31.50 -25.03 -3.15
CA ARG A 120 31.82 -26.23 -3.94
C ARG A 120 31.08 -27.47 -3.42
N THR A 121 29.89 -27.26 -2.88
CA THR A 121 29.02 -28.28 -2.32
C THR A 121 27.85 -28.52 -3.27
N THR A 122 27.28 -29.72 -3.20
CA THR A 122 26.06 -30.10 -3.91
C THR A 122 25.34 -31.11 -3.05
N ASP A 123 24.02 -30.98 -2.97
CA ASP A 123 23.20 -31.93 -2.24
C ASP A 123 23.16 -33.26 -2.99
N ILE A 124 23.34 -34.35 -2.23
CA ILE A 124 23.18 -35.72 -2.71
C ILE A 124 22.09 -36.39 -1.88
N GLU A 125 21.11 -36.97 -2.55
CA GLU A 125 20.12 -37.82 -1.88
C GLU A 125 20.78 -39.14 -1.52
N LEU A 126 20.81 -39.46 -0.22
CA LEU A 126 21.40 -40.68 0.30
C LEU A 126 20.34 -41.78 0.37
N ASP A 127 20.69 -42.96 -0.13
CA ASP A 127 19.82 -44.13 -0.07
C ASP A 127 19.64 -44.62 1.36
N SER A 128 18.38 -44.78 1.77
CA SER A 128 17.99 -45.26 3.10
C SER A 128 18.44 -46.68 3.39
N GLU A 129 18.61 -47.54 2.38
CA GLU A 129 19.09 -48.92 2.58
C GLU A 129 20.57 -48.96 3.00
N ASN A 130 21.33 -47.94 2.62
CA ASN A 130 22.77 -47.86 2.80
C ASN A 130 23.20 -46.75 3.77
N THR A 131 22.24 -46.16 4.49
CA THR A 131 22.47 -45.05 5.42
C THR A 131 22.03 -45.42 6.82
N TRP A 132 22.94 -45.30 7.80
CA TRP A 132 22.71 -45.66 9.19
C TRP A 132 22.84 -44.45 10.10
N GLN A 133 21.90 -44.34 11.04
CA GLN A 133 21.93 -43.35 12.11
C GLN A 133 22.62 -43.95 13.34
N VAL A 134 23.66 -43.27 13.83
CA VAL A 134 24.46 -43.69 14.98
C VAL A 134 24.42 -42.61 16.05
N VAL A 135 24.00 -43.00 17.25
CA VAL A 135 23.99 -42.12 18.43
C VAL A 135 25.34 -42.22 19.12
N TYR A 136 25.98 -41.07 19.36
CA TYR A 136 27.21 -40.98 20.16
C TYR A 136 27.35 -39.58 20.77
N ASN A 137 27.74 -39.47 22.05
CA ASN A 137 28.02 -38.20 22.73
C ASN A 137 26.96 -37.09 22.51
N SER A 138 25.69 -37.42 22.75
CA SER A 138 24.53 -36.52 22.58
C SER A 138 24.31 -35.96 21.16
N LYS A 139 24.88 -36.62 20.13
CA LYS A 139 24.68 -36.28 18.71
C LYS A 139 24.28 -37.49 17.88
N LEU A 140 23.57 -37.22 16.79
CA LEU A 140 23.24 -38.15 15.73
C LEU A 140 24.25 -38.00 14.60
N TYR A 141 24.91 -39.09 14.26
CA TYR A 141 25.82 -39.19 13.13
C TYR A 141 25.16 -40.06 12.06
N TYR A 142 25.05 -39.55 10.84
CA TYR A 142 24.53 -40.29 9.70
C TYR A 142 25.70 -40.77 8.86
N TYR A 143 25.90 -42.08 8.82
CA TYR A 143 26.92 -42.73 8.02
C TYR A 143 26.28 -43.39 6.80
N THR A 144 26.88 -43.24 5.63
CA THR A 144 26.40 -43.84 4.38
C THR A 144 27.49 -44.66 3.72
N PHE A 145 27.14 -45.76 3.07
CA PHE A 145 28.08 -46.55 2.28
C PHE A 145 28.11 -46.06 0.83
N ILE A 146 29.20 -45.41 0.44
CA ILE A 146 29.44 -44.90 -0.91
C ILE A 146 30.87 -45.25 -1.34
N ASP A 147 31.04 -45.67 -2.60
CA ASP A 147 32.34 -45.99 -3.20
C ASP A 147 33.21 -46.97 -2.38
N GLY A 148 32.57 -47.99 -1.81
CA GLY A 148 33.27 -49.06 -1.08
C GLY A 148 33.68 -48.70 0.34
N LYS A 149 33.26 -47.53 0.88
CA LYS A 149 33.57 -47.09 2.23
C LYS A 149 32.34 -46.56 2.95
N ILE A 150 32.30 -46.71 4.27
CA ILE A 150 31.31 -46.05 5.13
C ILE A 150 31.85 -44.66 5.48
N GLN A 151 31.14 -43.62 5.08
CA GLN A 151 31.54 -42.22 5.27
C GLN A 151 30.51 -41.47 6.12
N LEU A 152 30.97 -40.53 6.94
CA LEU A 152 30.11 -39.65 7.70
C LEU A 152 29.52 -38.58 6.78
N ALA A 153 28.20 -38.56 6.62
CA ALA A 153 27.51 -37.67 5.71
C ALA A 153 26.84 -36.47 6.42
N HIS A 154 26.34 -36.65 7.63
CA HIS A 154 25.67 -35.57 8.36
C HIS A 154 25.78 -35.74 9.88
N VAL A 155 25.76 -34.62 10.61
CA VAL A 155 25.75 -34.61 12.08
C VAL A 155 24.65 -33.68 12.55
N GLN A 156 23.79 -34.17 13.44
CA GLN A 156 22.66 -33.45 13.98
C GLN A 156 22.65 -33.56 15.51
N ASP A 157 22.30 -32.48 16.21
CA ASP A 157 22.15 -32.53 17.66
C ASP A 157 20.84 -33.22 18.06
N ILE A 158 20.86 -34.01 19.15
CA ILE A 158 19.68 -34.75 19.62
C ILE A 158 18.69 -33.76 20.27
N PRO A 159 17.40 -33.77 19.88
CA PRO A 159 16.38 -32.98 20.57
C PRO A 159 16.17 -33.45 22.02
N SER A 160 16.01 -32.52 22.96
CA SER A 160 15.99 -32.78 24.42
C SER A 160 14.94 -33.78 24.90
N TYR A 161 13.89 -34.04 24.11
CA TYR A 161 12.83 -35.00 24.44
C TYR A 161 13.16 -36.46 24.05
N GLN A 162 14.22 -36.71 23.29
CA GLN A 162 14.67 -38.04 22.84
C GLN A 162 15.99 -38.50 23.51
N GLU A 163 16.65 -37.62 24.27
CA GLU A 163 17.98 -37.88 24.83
C GLU A 163 18.01 -39.12 25.75
N ASN A 164 17.09 -39.22 26.71
CA ASN A 164 17.14 -40.27 27.73
C ASN A 164 16.97 -41.69 27.15
N ASP A 165 16.11 -41.85 26.14
CA ASP A 165 15.84 -43.16 25.54
C ASP A 165 16.99 -43.59 24.61
N LEU A 166 17.54 -42.67 23.80
CA LEU A 166 18.60 -42.98 22.84
C LEU A 166 19.97 -43.18 23.51
N ILE A 167 20.29 -42.41 24.55
CA ILE A 167 21.57 -42.49 25.27
C ILE A 167 21.71 -43.86 25.97
N SER A 168 20.63 -44.37 26.55
CA SER A 168 20.62 -45.68 27.24
C SER A 168 21.04 -46.84 26.33
N SER A 169 20.76 -46.72 25.03
CA SER A 169 21.09 -47.72 24.00
C SER A 169 22.50 -47.55 23.38
N SER A 170 23.17 -46.42 23.63
CA SER A 170 24.40 -46.01 22.94
C SER A 170 25.71 -46.54 23.55
N GLN A 171 25.65 -47.23 24.70
CA GLN A 171 26.83 -47.75 25.42
C GLN A 171 27.74 -48.65 24.56
N LYS A 172 27.17 -49.37 23.60
CA LYS A 172 27.93 -50.20 22.65
C LYS A 172 28.72 -49.36 21.64
N ASN A 173 28.13 -48.25 21.19
CA ASN A 173 28.75 -47.31 20.27
C ASN A 173 29.86 -46.53 20.96
N GLU A 174 29.66 -46.12 22.22
CA GLU A 174 30.67 -45.43 23.02
C GLU A 174 31.96 -46.25 23.14
N LYS A 175 31.83 -47.51 23.55
CA LYS A 175 32.98 -48.44 23.63
C LYS A 175 33.67 -48.65 22.29
N PHE A 176 32.90 -48.66 21.19
CA PHE A 176 33.44 -48.85 19.84
C PHE A 176 34.30 -47.64 19.41
N PHE A 177 33.77 -46.41 19.51
CA PHE A 177 34.49 -45.20 19.13
C PHE A 177 35.67 -44.90 20.07
N GLU A 178 35.55 -45.17 21.37
CA GLU A 178 36.68 -45.02 22.30
C GLU A 178 37.86 -45.95 21.97
N ASN A 179 37.58 -47.19 21.54
CA ASN A 179 38.62 -48.14 21.15
C ASN A 179 39.26 -47.75 19.81
N LEU A 180 38.47 -47.26 18.85
CA LEU A 180 38.96 -46.74 17.57
C LEU A 180 39.88 -45.52 17.78
N ASN A 181 39.45 -44.56 18.58
CA ASN A 181 40.23 -43.36 18.89
C ASN A 181 41.55 -43.69 19.64
N LYS A 182 41.58 -44.76 20.44
CA LYS A 182 42.81 -45.24 21.10
C LYS A 182 43.77 -45.90 20.10
N GLN A 183 43.26 -46.64 19.12
CA GLN A 183 44.06 -47.27 18.08
C GLN A 183 44.67 -46.25 17.11
N GLU A 184 43.93 -45.21 16.72
CA GLU A 184 44.48 -44.13 15.87
C GLU A 184 45.59 -43.33 16.56
N LYS A 185 45.51 -43.15 17.88
CA LYS A 185 46.58 -42.48 18.65
C LYS A 185 47.85 -43.32 18.77
N ALA A 186 47.72 -44.65 18.90
CA ALA A 186 48.87 -45.56 18.99
C ALA A 186 49.60 -45.79 17.64
N VAL A 187 49.01 -45.40 16.51
CA VAL A 187 49.61 -45.51 15.16
C VAL A 187 50.30 -44.21 14.72
N ASN A 188 50.02 -43.09 15.39
CA ASN A 188 50.60 -41.76 15.11
C ASN A 188 51.62 -41.29 16.17
N GLU A 189 52.03 -42.17 17.09
CA GLU A 189 53.19 -42.03 18.00
C GLU A 189 54.33 -42.96 17.55
#